data_AF-A0A8S0QCX9-F1
#
_entry.id   AF-A0A8S0QCX9-F1
#
_cell.length_a   1.000
_cell.length_b   1.000
_cell.length_c   1.000
_cell.angle_alpha   90.00
_cell.angle_beta   90.00
_cell.angle_gamma   90.00
#
_symmetry.space_group_name_H-M   'P 1'
#
loop_
_entity.id
_entity.type
_entity.pdbx_description
1 polymer ?
#
loop_
_entity_poly.entity_id
_entity_poly.type
_entity_poly.pdbx_seq_one_letter_code
_entity_poly.pdbx_strand_id
1 'polypeptide(L)'
;MRPKTENRRRNKTGSSPTRARPRSPIGSDTTSSRTSPSSAVLLDSGLVTEELAIFESLQISPEPNVNPRSFPHSVKQQCWAKAQKIKGRDPDRWRRDPLGNTVFRKLVGCPGCLCHDYDHIIPYSKGGKSTLENCQVLQVNL
;
A
#
# COMPACT_ATOMS: atom_id res chain seq x y z
N MET A 1 5.56 24.58 53.93
CA MET A 1 4.12 24.89 53.85
C MET A 1 3.88 25.75 52.61
N ARG A 2 2.96 25.34 51.72
CA ARG A 2 2.51 26.12 50.56
C ARG A 2 1.35 27.03 51.00
N PRO A 3 1.27 28.29 50.54
CA PRO A 3 0.00 28.97 50.36
C PRO A 3 -0.49 28.76 48.92
N LYS A 4 -1.73 28.30 48.79
CA LYS A 4 -2.56 28.44 47.58
C LYS A 4 -3.33 29.75 47.73
N THR A 5 -3.33 30.56 46.69
CA THR A 5 -4.44 31.49 46.41
C THR A 5 -4.56 31.73 44.92
N GLU A 6 -5.78 32.06 44.53
CA GLU A 6 -6.46 31.68 43.31
C GLU A 6 -6.84 32.92 42.48
N ASN A 7 -7.19 32.68 41.21
CA ASN A 7 -7.95 33.52 40.28
C ASN A 7 -7.32 34.76 39.65
N ARG A 8 -7.07 34.65 38.33
CA ARG A 8 -7.53 35.68 37.38
C ARG A 8 -7.81 35.10 36.00
N ARG A 9 -9.11 34.98 35.69
CA ARG A 9 -9.68 34.72 34.37
C ARG A 9 -9.15 35.71 33.33
N ARG A 10 -8.71 35.22 32.18
CA ARG A 10 -8.74 35.96 30.90
C ARG A 10 -9.19 35.02 29.78
N ASN A 11 -10.48 35.11 29.46
CA ASN A 11 -11.04 34.66 28.20
C ASN A 11 -10.41 35.46 27.06
N LYS A 12 -9.85 34.81 26.05
CA LYS A 12 -9.84 35.32 24.67
C LYS A 12 -9.93 34.15 23.70
N THR A 13 -11.15 34.01 23.20
CA THR A 13 -11.61 33.22 22.06
C THR A 13 -10.75 33.49 20.83
N GLY A 14 -9.99 32.49 20.38
CA GLY A 14 -9.33 32.48 19.07
C GLY A 14 -10.16 31.60 18.13
N SER A 15 -11.14 32.19 17.46
CA SER A 15 -12.01 31.50 16.50
C SER A 15 -11.19 31.03 15.29
N SER A 16 -11.24 29.73 15.02
CA SER A 16 -10.74 29.12 13.79
C SER A 16 -11.50 29.68 12.57
N PRO A 17 -10.83 29.99 11.43
CA PRO A 17 -11.53 30.35 10.22
C PRO A 17 -12.22 29.12 9.62
N THR A 18 -13.55 29.10 9.66
CA THR A 18 -14.40 28.11 9.00
C THR A 18 -14.34 28.31 7.48
N ARG A 19 -13.68 27.38 6.78
CA ARG A 19 -13.72 27.32 5.31
C ARG A 19 -15.12 26.90 4.88
N ALA A 20 -15.87 27.83 4.30
CA ALA A 20 -17.19 27.59 3.73
C ALA A 20 -17.12 26.53 2.62
N ARG A 21 -17.99 25.51 2.72
CA ARG A 21 -18.20 24.44 1.75
C ARG A 21 -19.18 24.93 0.68
N PRO A 22 -18.89 24.87 -0.63
CA PRO A 22 -19.88 25.16 -1.64
C PRO A 22 -20.99 24.09 -1.60
N ARG A 23 -22.25 24.54 -1.51
CA ARG A 23 -23.45 23.71 -1.71
C ARG A 23 -23.58 23.41 -3.20
N SER A 24 -23.49 22.14 -3.56
CA SER A 24 -23.98 21.64 -4.85
C SER A 24 -25.49 21.38 -4.73
N PRO A 25 -26.31 21.75 -5.72
CA PRO A 25 -27.75 21.53 -5.64
C PRO A 25 -28.11 20.05 -5.78
N ILE A 26 -29.12 19.67 -5.02
CA ILE A 26 -29.85 18.39 -5.09
C ILE A 26 -30.60 18.37 -6.42
N GLY A 27 -30.28 17.39 -7.27
CA GLY A 27 -31.10 16.97 -8.39
C GLY A 27 -31.56 15.53 -8.14
N SER A 28 -32.85 15.39 -7.87
CA SER A 28 -33.55 14.13 -7.68
C SER A 28 -33.99 13.52 -9.02
N ASP A 29 -33.82 12.20 -9.09
CA ASP A 29 -34.67 11.20 -9.72
C ASP A 29 -34.75 10.99 -11.25
N THR A 30 -34.81 9.68 -11.54
CA THR A 30 -35.36 8.99 -12.71
C THR A 30 -34.60 9.03 -14.02
N THR A 31 -33.97 7.90 -14.40
CA THR A 31 -34.58 6.95 -15.34
C THR A 31 -33.64 5.77 -15.62
N SER A 32 -34.18 4.57 -15.40
CA SER A 32 -33.66 3.33 -15.95
C SER A 32 -33.70 3.42 -17.48
N SER A 33 -32.56 3.33 -18.15
CA SER A 33 -32.50 3.03 -19.58
C SER A 33 -31.47 1.94 -19.82
N ARG A 34 -31.99 0.72 -19.94
CA ARG A 34 -31.30 -0.43 -20.51
C ARG A 34 -31.07 -0.08 -21.99
N THR A 35 -29.84 0.22 -22.37
CA THR A 35 -29.45 0.29 -23.77
C THR A 35 -28.77 -1.02 -24.15
N SER A 36 -29.49 -1.79 -24.96
CA SER A 36 -29.01 -3.03 -25.58
C SER A 36 -27.70 -2.79 -26.33
N PRO A 37 -26.75 -3.75 -26.33
CA PRO A 37 -25.59 -3.65 -27.19
C PRO A 37 -26.03 -3.70 -28.66
N SER A 38 -25.50 -2.75 -29.42
CA SER A 38 -25.67 -2.60 -30.86
C SER A 38 -25.29 -3.91 -31.57
N SER A 39 -26.12 -4.36 -32.51
CA SER A 39 -25.90 -5.55 -33.31
C SER A 39 -24.59 -5.44 -34.11
N ALA A 40 -23.54 -6.11 -33.65
CA ALA A 40 -22.31 -6.28 -34.42
C ALA A 40 -22.51 -7.42 -35.43
N VAL A 41 -22.40 -7.08 -36.71
CA VAL A 41 -22.41 -8.00 -37.85
C VAL A 41 -21.26 -9.00 -37.73
N LEU A 42 -21.59 -10.29 -37.77
CA LEU A 42 -20.64 -11.38 -37.91
C LEU A 42 -20.04 -11.33 -39.32
N LEU A 43 -18.81 -10.86 -39.44
CA LEU A 43 -17.95 -11.26 -40.53
C LEU A 43 -17.32 -12.59 -40.15
N ASP A 44 -17.91 -13.65 -40.71
CA ASP A 44 -17.30 -14.95 -40.90
C ASP A 44 -15.96 -14.76 -41.63
N SER A 45 -14.87 -14.92 -40.90
CA SER A 45 -13.53 -15.07 -41.45
C SER A 45 -12.77 -15.92 -40.45
N GLY A 46 -12.83 -17.23 -40.69
CA GLY A 46 -12.16 -18.24 -39.89
C GLY A 46 -10.65 -17.98 -39.83
N LEU A 47 -10.16 -17.68 -38.62
CA LEU A 47 -8.75 -17.75 -38.26
C LEU A 47 -8.66 -17.85 -36.72
N VAL A 48 -9.01 -19.01 -36.17
CA VAL A 48 -9.14 -19.22 -34.70
C VAL A 48 -8.13 -20.25 -34.15
N THR A 49 -7.22 -20.78 -34.95
CA THR A 49 -6.29 -21.85 -34.47
C THR A 49 -4.86 -21.38 -34.20
N GLU A 50 -4.40 -20.26 -34.76
CA GLU A 50 -2.99 -19.86 -34.60
C GLU A 50 -2.75 -18.88 -33.44
N GLU A 51 -3.74 -18.08 -33.04
CA GLU A 51 -3.56 -17.15 -31.91
C GLU A 51 -3.53 -17.87 -30.54
N LEU A 52 -4.27 -18.98 -30.40
CA LEU A 52 -4.21 -19.84 -29.20
C LEU A 52 -2.87 -20.58 -29.06
N ALA A 53 -2.24 -20.97 -30.18
CA ALA A 53 -0.93 -21.62 -30.17
C ALA A 53 0.18 -20.66 -29.71
N ILE A 54 0.05 -19.37 -30.04
CA ILE A 54 0.98 -18.33 -29.59
C ILE A 54 0.87 -18.11 -28.06
N PHE A 55 -0.34 -18.17 -27.49
CA PHE A 55 -0.53 -18.06 -26.05
C PHE A 55 0.02 -19.28 -25.28
N GLU A 56 -0.07 -20.48 -25.88
CA GLU A 56 0.50 -21.71 -25.31
C GLU A 56 2.05 -21.72 -25.38
N SER A 57 2.64 -21.10 -26.41
CA SER A 57 4.09 -20.96 -26.57
C SER A 57 4.76 -19.97 -25.60
N LEU A 58 3.98 -19.23 -24.80
CA LEU A 58 4.48 -18.39 -23.70
C LEU A 58 4.68 -19.16 -22.39
N GLN A 59 4.59 -20.50 -22.40
CA GLN A 59 4.98 -21.34 -21.28
C GLN A 59 6.47 -21.17 -20.98
N ILE A 60 6.79 -20.19 -20.13
CA ILE A 60 8.04 -20.09 -19.40
C ILE A 60 8.27 -21.45 -18.75
N SER A 61 9.42 -22.07 -19.05
CA SER A 61 9.90 -23.34 -18.51
C SER A 61 9.25 -23.71 -17.16
N PRO A 62 8.67 -24.92 -17.02
CA PRO A 62 7.95 -25.35 -15.81
C PRO A 62 8.86 -25.57 -14.60
N GLU A 63 10.09 -25.08 -14.62
CA GLU A 63 10.94 -24.94 -13.44
C GLU A 63 10.46 -23.71 -12.67
N PRO A 64 9.61 -23.85 -11.62
CA PRO A 64 9.30 -22.71 -10.77
C PRO A 64 10.64 -22.19 -10.26
N ASN A 65 10.96 -20.93 -10.54
CA ASN A 65 12.14 -20.32 -9.96
C ASN A 65 11.98 -20.42 -8.44
N VAL A 66 12.67 -21.40 -7.83
CA VAL A 66 12.47 -21.81 -6.43
C VAL A 66 12.76 -20.67 -5.47
N ASN A 67 13.41 -19.60 -5.96
CA ASN A 67 13.76 -18.42 -5.21
C ASN A 67 13.44 -17.14 -6.00
N PRO A 68 12.17 -16.71 -6.06
CA PRO A 68 11.81 -15.45 -6.70
C PRO A 68 12.51 -14.29 -5.98
N ARG A 69 12.94 -13.25 -6.73
CA ARG A 69 13.56 -12.06 -6.13
C ARG A 69 12.59 -11.30 -5.21
N SER A 70 11.29 -11.32 -5.49
CA SER A 70 10.30 -10.69 -4.62
C SER A 70 9.91 -11.59 -3.45
N PHE A 71 9.75 -11.02 -2.27
CA PHE A 71 9.18 -11.75 -1.12
C PHE A 71 7.71 -12.13 -1.37
N PRO A 72 7.30 -13.37 -1.07
CA PRO A 72 5.89 -13.75 -1.10
C PRO A 72 5.11 -13.00 -0.01
N HIS A 73 3.80 -12.84 -0.22
CA HIS A 73 2.96 -12.02 0.67
C HIS A 73 2.96 -12.50 2.13
N SER A 74 2.96 -13.81 2.36
CA SER A 74 3.09 -14.40 3.71
C SER A 74 4.37 -13.97 4.42
N VAL A 75 5.49 -13.97 3.70
CA VAL A 75 6.79 -13.52 4.21
C VAL A 75 6.77 -12.01 4.50
N LYS A 76 6.17 -11.19 3.63
CA LYS A 76 6.00 -9.75 3.89
C LYS A 76 5.22 -9.47 5.18
N GLN A 77 4.13 -10.21 5.42
CA GLN A 77 3.35 -10.10 6.65
C GLN A 77 4.17 -10.48 7.89
N GLN A 78 4.88 -11.61 7.84
CA GLN A 78 5.73 -12.07 8.94
C GLN A 78 6.92 -11.11 9.17
N CYS A 79 7.50 -10.57 8.10
CA CYS A 79 8.57 -9.59 8.13
C CYS A 79 8.12 -8.28 8.81
N TRP A 80 6.90 -7.81 8.52
CA TRP A 80 6.28 -6.71 9.26
C TRP A 80 6.06 -7.05 10.73
N ALA A 81 5.62 -8.27 11.05
CA ALA A 81 5.43 -8.71 12.44
C ALA A 81 6.76 -8.78 13.21
N LYS A 82 7.85 -9.18 12.53
CA LYS A 82 9.22 -9.28 13.06
C LYS A 82 9.84 -7.91 13.33
N ALA A 83 9.51 -6.89 12.54
CA ALA A 83 10.05 -5.55 12.69
C ALA A 83 9.74 -4.93 14.08
N GLN A 84 10.59 -4.01 14.54
CA GLN A 84 10.52 -3.49 15.90
C GLN A 84 9.25 -2.65 16.13
N LYS A 85 8.51 -2.95 17.21
CA LYS A 85 7.33 -2.18 17.62
C LYS A 85 7.74 -0.87 18.31
N ILE A 86 7.01 0.21 18.06
CA ILE A 86 7.27 1.52 18.68
C ILE A 86 6.37 1.68 19.92
N LYS A 87 6.98 1.90 21.10
CA LYS A 87 6.24 2.17 22.34
C LYS A 87 5.40 3.45 22.18
N GLY A 88 4.15 3.41 22.63
CA GLY A 88 3.23 4.56 22.55
C GLY A 88 2.63 4.82 21.16
N ARG A 89 2.85 3.93 20.18
CA ARG A 89 2.17 3.95 18.87
C ARG A 89 1.44 2.63 18.63
N ASP A 90 0.44 2.67 17.75
CA ASP A 90 -0.31 1.49 17.34
C ASP A 90 0.64 0.47 16.65
N PRO A 91 0.82 -0.73 17.25
CA PRO A 91 1.72 -1.75 16.71
C PRO A 91 1.20 -2.39 15.42
N ASP A 92 -0.06 -2.23 15.03
CA ASP A 92 -0.54 -2.78 13.76
C ASP A 92 -0.24 -1.85 12.58
N ARG A 93 0.04 -0.58 12.88
CA ARG A 93 0.26 0.49 11.90
C ARG A 93 1.71 0.96 11.81
N TRP A 94 2.44 0.95 12.94
CA TRP A 94 3.75 1.58 13.06
C TRP A 94 4.85 0.58 13.38
N ARG A 95 5.99 0.74 12.70
CA ARG A 95 7.22 -0.02 12.95
C ARG A 95 8.43 0.89 12.94
N ARG A 96 9.48 0.42 13.61
CA ARG A 96 10.82 0.99 13.52
C ARG A 96 11.68 0.11 12.62
N ASP A 97 12.32 0.72 11.63
CA ASP A 97 13.26 0.03 10.75
C ASP A 97 14.60 -0.26 11.46
N PRO A 98 15.51 -1.06 10.87
CA PRO A 98 16.82 -1.33 11.47
C PRO A 98 17.72 -0.11 11.66
N LEU A 99 17.49 0.97 10.92
CA LEU A 99 18.22 2.24 11.04
C LEU A 99 17.61 3.16 12.11
N GLY A 100 16.51 2.76 12.73
CA GLY A 100 15.84 3.51 13.78
C GLY A 100 14.79 4.51 13.28
N ASN A 101 14.47 4.52 11.99
CA ASN A 101 13.43 5.36 11.41
C ASN A 101 12.02 4.79 11.65
N THR A 102 11.00 5.64 11.57
CA THR A 102 9.60 5.24 11.79
C THR A 102 8.88 5.10 10.46
N VAL A 103 8.27 3.93 10.22
CA VAL A 103 7.57 3.62 8.97
C VAL A 103 6.10 3.26 9.21
N PHE A 104 5.29 3.47 8.18
CA PHE A 104 3.84 3.25 8.22
C PHE A 104 3.39 2.10 7.31
N ARG A 105 2.61 1.16 7.85
CA ARG A 105 2.24 -0.09 7.16
C ARG A 105 1.59 0.10 5.79
N LYS A 106 0.77 1.13 5.60
CA LYS A 106 0.06 1.35 4.34
C LYS A 106 0.91 2.04 3.26
N LEU A 107 2.06 2.60 3.62
CA LEU A 107 2.94 3.35 2.71
C LEU A 107 4.08 2.44 2.26
N VAL A 108 3.78 1.52 1.33
CA VAL A 108 4.76 0.58 0.74
C VAL A 108 5.13 1.04 -0.67
N GLY A 109 6.41 0.97 -1.06
CA GLY A 109 6.85 1.23 -2.43
C GLY A 109 6.72 2.69 -2.88
N CYS A 110 6.59 3.62 -1.93
CA CYS A 110 6.63 5.05 -2.20
C CYS A 110 7.94 5.66 -1.70
N PRO A 111 8.42 6.72 -2.34
CA PRO A 111 9.42 7.57 -1.72
C PRO A 111 8.81 8.39 -0.58
N GLY A 112 9.46 8.42 0.59
CA GLY A 112 9.07 9.33 1.66
C GLY A 112 9.51 8.92 3.05
N CYS A 113 9.51 9.87 3.98
CA CYS A 113 10.03 9.69 5.34
C CYS A 113 9.26 8.69 6.21
N LEU A 114 8.09 8.22 5.76
CA LEU A 114 7.28 7.19 6.43
C LEU A 114 7.05 5.97 5.53
N CYS A 115 7.49 6.04 4.28
CA CYS A 115 7.34 4.95 3.32
C CYS A 115 8.41 3.89 3.55
N HIS A 116 8.11 2.66 3.20
CA HIS A 116 9.04 1.56 3.34
C HIS A 116 8.95 0.59 2.17
N ASP A 117 10.00 -0.23 2.05
CA ASP A 117 10.01 -1.42 1.21
C ASP A 117 10.43 -2.64 2.02
N TYR A 118 10.16 -3.80 1.43
CA TYR A 118 10.66 -5.08 1.91
C TYR A 118 11.96 -5.38 1.19
N ASP A 119 13.05 -5.26 1.93
CA ASP A 119 14.40 -5.36 1.39
C ASP A 119 15.11 -6.63 1.90
N HIS A 120 16.11 -7.08 1.15
CA HIS A 120 16.94 -8.19 1.58
C HIS A 120 18.08 -7.69 2.47
N ILE A 121 18.29 -8.35 3.60
CA ILE A 121 19.47 -8.10 4.47
C ILE A 121 20.76 -8.45 3.70
N ILE A 122 20.76 -9.62 3.07
CA ILE A 122 21.77 -10.08 2.11
C ILE A 122 21.19 -9.87 0.71
N PRO A 123 21.77 -9.00 -0.14
CA PRO A 123 21.25 -8.72 -1.46
C PRO A 123 21.05 -9.98 -2.30
N TYR A 124 19.98 -9.99 -3.11
CA TYR A 124 19.68 -11.12 -4.01
C TYR A 124 20.86 -11.46 -4.94
N SER A 125 21.59 -10.45 -5.44
CA SER A 125 22.78 -10.64 -6.28
C SER A 125 23.95 -11.35 -5.59
N LYS A 126 23.95 -11.40 -4.25
CA LYS A 126 24.93 -12.13 -3.43
C LYS A 126 24.41 -13.50 -2.98
N GLY A 127 23.35 -14.02 -3.61
CA GLY A 127 22.72 -15.29 -3.24
C GLY A 127 21.70 -15.18 -2.10
N GLY A 128 21.30 -13.97 -1.73
CA GLY A 128 20.25 -13.75 -0.74
C GLY A 128 18.91 -14.31 -1.21
N LYS A 129 18.33 -15.24 -0.44
CA LYS A 129 17.01 -15.82 -0.72
C LYS A 129 15.89 -14.92 -0.20
N SER A 130 14.72 -15.00 -0.81
CA SER A 130 13.53 -14.24 -0.38
C SER A 130 12.79 -14.92 0.78
N THR A 131 13.53 -15.27 1.83
CA THR A 131 13.03 -15.93 3.05
C THR A 131 12.74 -14.92 4.16
N LEU A 132 11.98 -15.33 5.18
CA LEU A 132 11.67 -14.47 6.34
C LEU A 132 12.92 -13.94 7.02
N GLU A 133 13.94 -14.77 7.21
CA GLU A 133 15.17 -14.38 7.89
C GLU A 133 15.92 -13.29 7.16
N ASN A 134 15.90 -13.35 5.82
CA ASN A 134 16.56 -12.36 4.98
C ASN A 134 15.69 -11.14 4.67
N CYS A 135 14.46 -11.08 5.16
CA CYS A 135 13.58 -9.92 4.96
C CYS A 135 13.76 -8.88 6.07
N GLN A 136 13.88 -7.62 5.68
CA GLN A 136 13.80 -6.46 6.56
C GLN A 136 12.84 -5.40 5.99
N VAL A 137 12.19 -4.67 6.89
CA VAL A 137 11.42 -3.47 6.54
C VAL A 137 12.38 -2.28 6.60
N LEU A 138 12.59 -1.59 5.48
CA LEU A 138 13.53 -0.48 5.38
C LEU A 138 12.84 0.76 4.81
N GLN A 139 13.11 1.93 5.40
CA GLN A 139 12.58 3.19 4.88
C GLN A 139 13.12 3.48 3.47
N VAL A 140 12.26 3.97 2.59
CA VAL A 140 12.64 4.40 1.24
C VAL A 140 12.92 5.91 1.26
N ASN A 141 14.19 6.28 1.22
CA ASN A 141 14.63 7.66 1.07
C ASN A 141 14.74 8.03 -0.42
N LEU A 142 14.29 9.23 -0.78
CA LEU A 142 14.63 9.88 -2.05
C LEU A 142 16.06 10.40 -2.01
#